data_AF-A0A660M4S3-F1
#
_entry.id   AF-A0A660M4S3-F1
#
_cell.length_a   1.000
_cell.length_b   1.000
_cell.length_c   1.000
_cell.angle_alpha   90.00
_cell.angle_beta   90.00
_cell.angle_gamma   90.00
#
_symmetry.space_group_name_H-M   'P 1'
#
loop_
_entity.id
_entity.type
_entity.pdbx_description
1 polymer ?
#
loop_
_entity_poly.entity_id
_entity_poly.type
_entity_poly.pdbx_seq_one_letter_code
_entity_poly.pdbx_strand_id
1 'polypeptide(L)'
;MNEKHKDDAATFFTFCIYACAIFALVSFWTKFQNLPELQKEEQRNQIKAELVKKGDLITVKNNELEDYIAVLNSIGLSYDLEKNDSQTVIHVNR
;
A
#
# COMPACT_ATOMS: atom_id res chain seq x y z
N MET A 1 -6.40 -56.66 -15.60
CA MET A 1 -6.85 -55.29 -15.25
C MET A 1 -5.60 -54.43 -15.15
N ASN A 2 -5.57 -53.35 -15.94
CA ASN A 2 -4.40 -52.71 -16.55
C ASN A 2 -3.50 -51.96 -15.54
N GLU A 3 -2.29 -52.46 -15.26
CA GLU A 3 -1.31 -51.77 -14.38
C GLU A 3 -0.87 -50.41 -14.95
N LYS A 4 -0.84 -50.27 -16.28
CA LYS A 4 -0.47 -49.03 -16.99
C LYS A 4 -1.33 -47.81 -16.63
N HIS A 5 -2.59 -48.00 -16.24
CA HIS A 5 -3.47 -46.88 -15.87
C HIS A 5 -3.23 -46.33 -14.47
N LYS A 6 -2.58 -47.08 -13.57
CA LYS A 6 -2.29 -46.60 -12.20
C LYS A 6 -1.09 -45.65 -12.17
N ASP A 7 -0.07 -45.91 -13.00
CA ASP A 7 1.13 -45.06 -13.09
C ASP A 7 0.85 -43.71 -13.78
N ASP A 8 0.00 -43.71 -14.80
CA ASP A 8 -0.46 -42.47 -15.47
C ASP A 8 -1.25 -41.58 -14.51
N ALA A 9 -2.11 -42.17 -13.68
CA ALA A 9 -2.89 -41.42 -12.69
C ALA A 9 -1.98 -40.79 -11.63
N ALA A 10 -1.03 -41.55 -11.08
CA ALA A 10 -0.10 -41.04 -10.07
C ALA A 10 0.75 -39.87 -10.61
N THR A 11 1.25 -40.00 -11.84
CA THR A 11 2.06 -38.95 -12.50
C THR A 11 1.24 -37.68 -12.74
N PHE A 12 -0.02 -37.82 -13.14
CA PHE A 12 -0.94 -36.69 -13.30
C PHE A 12 -1.25 -35.99 -11.97
N PHE A 13 -1.51 -36.74 -10.89
CA PHE A 13 -1.74 -36.17 -9.56
C PHE A 13 -0.51 -35.40 -9.05
N THR A 14 0.70 -35.93 -9.23
CA THR A 14 1.93 -35.24 -8.87
C THR A 14 2.10 -33.94 -9.66
N PHE A 15 1.85 -33.96 -10.97
CA PHE A 15 1.88 -32.75 -11.80
C PHE A 15 0.88 -31.68 -11.33
N CYS A 16 -0.36 -32.07 -10.99
CA CYS A 16 -1.35 -31.16 -10.44
C CYS A 16 -0.90 -30.53 -9.11
N ILE A 17 -0.29 -31.31 -8.21
CA ILE A 17 0.23 -30.77 -6.94
C ILE A 17 1.36 -29.76 -7.19
N TYR A 18 2.29 -30.07 -8.10
CA TYR A 18 3.35 -29.13 -8.47
C TYR A 18 2.79 -27.85 -9.11
N ALA A 19 1.81 -27.95 -10.01
CA ALA A 19 1.16 -26.80 -10.60
C ALA A 19 0.48 -25.92 -9.53
N CYS A 20 -0.27 -26.54 -8.60
CA CYS A 20 -0.89 -25.83 -7.48
C CYS A 20 0.15 -25.14 -6.59
N ALA A 21 1.27 -25.80 -6.28
CA ALA A 21 2.36 -25.23 -5.48
C ALA A 21 2.99 -24.01 -6.18
N ILE A 22 3.20 -24.07 -7.50
CA ILE A 22 3.74 -22.95 -8.29
C ILE A 22 2.75 -21.77 -8.27
N PHE A 23 1.46 -21.99 -8.49
CA PHE A 23 0.45 -20.92 -8.41
C PHE A 23 0.37 -20.30 -7.00
N ALA A 24 0.48 -21.10 -5.94
CA ALA A 24 0.54 -20.60 -4.57
C ALA A 24 1.78 -19.71 -4.33
N LEU A 25 2.95 -20.11 -4.85
CA LEU A 25 4.18 -19.33 -4.73
C LEU A 25 4.10 -18.00 -5.50
N VAL A 26 3.59 -18.00 -6.75
CA VAL A 26 3.43 -16.77 -7.54
C VAL A 26 2.44 -15.80 -6.91
N SER A 27 1.30 -16.31 -6.41
CA SER A 27 0.30 -15.48 -5.73
C SER A 27 0.79 -14.93 -4.39
N PHE A 28 1.63 -15.68 -3.67
CA PHE A 28 2.28 -15.19 -2.46
C PHE A 28 3.33 -14.11 -2.78
N TRP A 29 4.14 -14.32 -3.81
CA TRP A 29 5.19 -13.37 -4.21
C TRP A 29 4.61 -12.02 -4.67
N THR A 30 3.53 -12.05 -5.46
CA THR A 30 2.82 -10.83 -5.88
C THR A 30 2.18 -10.06 -4.72
N LYS A 31 1.73 -10.73 -3.65
CA LYS A 31 1.27 -10.03 -2.44
C LYS A 31 2.41 -9.30 -1.73
N PHE A 32 3.58 -9.91 -1.63
CA PHE A 32 4.75 -9.28 -1.01
C PHE A 32 5.25 -8.05 -1.77
N GLN A 33 5.15 -8.03 -3.09
CA GLN A 33 5.51 -6.86 -3.88
C GLN A 33 4.56 -5.67 -3.69
N ASN A 34 3.28 -5.91 -3.40
CA ASN A 34 2.26 -4.85 -3.26
C ASN A 34 2.10 -4.33 -1.83
N LEU A 35 2.67 -5.01 -0.83
CA LEU A 35 2.65 -4.58 0.58
C LEU A 35 3.15 -3.13 0.81
N PRO A 36 4.30 -2.70 0.26
CA PRO A 36 4.79 -1.34 0.50
C PRO A 36 3.88 -0.27 -0.12
N GLU A 37 3.23 -0.56 -1.25
CA GLU A 37 2.29 0.36 -1.87
C GLU A 37 0.99 0.45 -1.06
N LEU A 38 0.48 -0.67 -0.54
CA LEU A 38 -0.66 -0.69 0.38
C LEU A 38 -0.38 0.10 1.66
N GLN A 39 0.82 -0.01 2.23
CA GLN A 39 1.18 0.75 3.42
C GLN A 39 1.23 2.26 3.15
N LYS A 40 1.78 2.67 1.99
CA LYS A 40 1.77 4.09 1.57
C LYS A 40 0.35 4.59 1.31
N GLU A 41 -0.50 3.78 0.68
CA GLU A 41 -1.91 4.10 0.45
C GLU A 41 -2.64 4.34 1.78
N GLU A 42 -2.43 3.47 2.76
CA GLU A 42 -3.05 3.58 4.08
C GLU A 42 -2.60 4.86 4.81
N GLN A 43 -1.31 5.17 4.80
CA GLN A 43 -0.79 6.42 5.35
C GLN A 43 -1.38 7.66 4.65
N ARG A 44 -1.45 7.65 3.32
CA ARG A 44 -2.10 8.74 2.56
C ARG A 44 -3.57 8.92 2.95
N ASN A 45 -4.30 7.82 3.13
CA ASN A 45 -5.71 7.87 3.52
C ASN A 45 -5.89 8.39 4.95
N GLN A 46 -5.01 8.04 5.88
CA GLN A 46 -5.00 8.60 7.23
C GLN A 46 -4.77 10.11 7.21
N ILE A 47 -3.77 10.59 6.46
CA ILE A 47 -3.49 12.02 6.30
C ILE A 47 -4.67 12.76 5.67
N LYS A 48 -5.31 12.19 4.64
CA LYS A 48 -6.54 12.75 4.05
C LYS A 48 -7.66 12.87 5.07
N ALA A 49 -7.87 11.83 5.89
CA ALA A 49 -8.88 11.86 6.94
C ALA A 49 -8.57 12.94 8.00
N GLU A 50 -7.30 13.10 8.38
CA GLU A 50 -6.87 14.17 9.27
C GLU A 50 -7.07 15.57 8.66
N LEU A 51 -6.75 15.76 7.39
CA LEU A 51 -6.97 17.00 6.64
C LEU A 51 -8.46 17.39 6.61
N VAL A 52 -9.35 16.42 6.41
CA VAL A 52 -10.80 16.66 6.45
C VAL A 52 -11.25 17.06 7.85
N LYS A 53 -10.70 16.42 8.89
CA LYS A 53 -11.10 16.64 10.29
C LYS A 53 -10.56 17.94 10.89
N LYS A 54 -9.29 18.28 10.61
CA LYS A 54 -8.60 19.45 11.20
C LYS A 54 -8.89 20.75 10.45
N GLY A 55 -9.47 20.68 9.26
CA GLY A 55 -9.87 21.85 8.48
C GLY A 55 -8.69 22.49 7.76
N ASP A 56 -8.63 23.82 7.80
CA ASP A 56 -7.71 24.63 6.99
C ASP A 56 -6.36 24.90 7.67
N LEU A 57 -6.19 24.50 8.93
CA LEU A 57 -4.98 24.77 9.70
C LEU A 57 -4.51 23.51 10.42
N ILE A 58 -3.30 23.06 10.10
CA ILE A 58 -2.77 21.78 10.56
C ILE A 58 -1.35 21.96 11.05
N THR A 59 -1.12 21.62 12.32
CA THR A 59 0.25 21.54 12.85
C THR A 59 0.77 20.12 12.68
N VAL A 60 1.92 19.99 12.01
CA VAL A 60 2.60 18.72 11.77
C VAL A 60 4.04 18.80 12.25
N LYS A 61 4.63 17.66 12.61
CA LYS A 61 6.06 17.61 12.91
C LYS A 61 6.88 17.72 11.62
N ASN A 62 8.08 18.28 11.72
CA ASN A 62 8.93 18.51 10.55
C ASN A 62 9.32 17.21 9.81
N ASN A 63 9.34 16.06 10.50
CA ASN A 63 9.61 14.75 9.91
C ASN A 63 8.42 14.15 9.14
N GLU A 64 7.20 14.61 9.41
CA GLU A 64 5.95 14.13 8.77
C GLU A 64 5.45 15.12 7.69
N LEU A 65 6.09 16.30 7.58
CA LEU A 65 5.71 17.36 6.66
C LEU A 65 5.70 16.91 5.19
N GLU A 66 6.67 16.09 4.78
CA GLU A 66 6.79 15.61 3.40
C GLU A 66 5.56 14.78 2.98
N ASP A 67 5.08 13.90 3.87
CA ASP A 67 3.90 13.06 3.59
C ASP A 67 2.63 13.91 3.45
N TYR A 68 2.48 14.95 4.30
CA TYR A 68 1.37 15.88 4.21
C TYR A 68 1.38 16.71 2.93
N ILE A 69 2.56 17.22 2.53
CA ILE A 69 2.74 17.95 1.27
C ILE A 69 2.41 17.05 0.08
N ALA A 70 2.88 15.80 0.07
CA ALA A 70 2.61 14.86 -1.00
C ALA A 70 1.09 14.62 -1.16
N VAL A 71 0.37 14.47 -0.04
CA VAL A 71 -1.09 14.32 -0.06
C VAL A 71 -1.77 15.59 -0.57
N LEU A 72 -1.40 16.77 -0.08
CA LEU A 72 -1.98 18.06 -0.52
C LEU A 72 -1.79 18.29 -2.03
N ASN A 73 -0.58 18.03 -2.54
CA ASN A 73 -0.29 18.10 -3.97
C ASN A 73 -1.10 17.08 -4.78
N SER A 74 -1.30 15.86 -4.27
CA SER A 74 -2.09 14.83 -4.95
C SER A 74 -3.57 15.19 -5.13
N ILE A 75 -4.10 16.05 -4.25
CA ILE A 75 -5.49 16.52 -4.29
C ILE A 75 -5.62 17.95 -4.84
N GLY A 76 -4.52 18.56 -5.29
CA GLY A 76 -4.51 19.87 -5.93
C GLY A 76 -4.86 21.03 -5.00
N LEU A 77 -4.66 20.89 -3.69
CA LEU A 77 -4.91 21.98 -2.74
C LEU A 77 -3.70 22.88 -2.62
N SER A 78 -3.95 24.19 -2.64
CA SER A 78 -2.92 25.19 -2.35
C SER A 78 -2.70 25.28 -0.84
N TYR A 79 -1.47 25.53 -0.42
CA TYR A 79 -1.14 25.66 0.99
C TYR A 79 0.02 26.62 1.21
N ASP A 80 0.02 27.26 2.39
CA ASP A 80 1.13 28.03 2.92
C ASP A 80 1.76 27.28 4.10
N LEU A 81 3.07 27.45 4.28
CA LEU A 81 3.83 26.77 5.33
C LEU A 81 4.45 27.80 6.28
N GLU A 82 4.16 27.65 7.56
CA GLU A 82 4.80 28.42 8.63
C GLU A 82 5.70 27.50 9.44
N LYS A 83 7.01 27.64 9.27
CA LYS A 83 8.00 26.84 9.99
C LYS A 83 8.21 27.36 11.41
N ASN A 84 8.10 26.46 12.36
CA ASN A 84 8.60 26.59 13.73
C ASN A 84 9.75 25.58 13.96
N ASP A 85 10.43 25.70 15.09
CA ASP A 85 11.63 24.91 15.41
C ASP A 85 11.46 23.40 15.18
N SER A 86 10.42 22.81 15.77
CA SER A 86 10.17 21.35 15.73
C SER A 86 8.94 20.95 14.90
N GLN A 87 8.16 21.92 14.45
CA GLN A 87 6.84 21.72 13.85
C GLN A 87 6.63 22.72 12.73
N THR A 88 5.82 22.35 11.75
CA THR A 88 5.38 23.25 10.69
C THR A 88 3.87 23.34 10.73
N VAL A 89 3.34 24.56 10.70
CA VAL A 89 1.92 24.80 10.53
C VAL A 89 1.63 24.91 9.04
N ILE A 90 0.67 24.13 8.57
CA ILE A 90 0.19 24.12 7.18
C ILE A 90 -1.14 24.85 7.16
N HIS A 91 -1.22 25.90 6.36
CA HIS A 91 -2.43 26.66 6.10
C HIS A 91 -2.95 26.24 4.73
N VAL A 92 -4.02 25.46 4.69
CA VAL A 92 -4.62 24.94 3.47
C VAL A 92 -5.62 25.97 2.95
N ASN A 93 -5.42 26.45 1.72
CA ASN A 93 -6.33 27.35 1.04
C ASN A 93 -7.36 26.51 0.25
N ARG A 94 -8.59 26.43 0.77
CA ARG A 94 -9.74 25.73 0.15
C ARG A 94 -10.68 26.67 -0.57
#